data_AF-A0A495K1W9-F1
#
_entry.id   AF-A0A495K1W9-F1
#
_cell.length_a   1.000
_cell.length_b   1.000
_cell.length_c   1.000
_cell.angle_alpha   90.00
_cell.angle_beta   90.00
_cell.angle_gamma   90.00
#
_symmetry.space_group_name_H-M   'P 1'
#
loop_
_entity.id
_entity.type
_entity.pdbx_description
1 polymer ?
#
loop_
_entity_poly.entity_id
_entity_poly.type
_entity_poly.pdbx_seq_one_letter_code
_entity_poly.pdbx_strand_id
1 'polypeptide(L)'
;MRQGAPDSYVQSMRAVHNRIFLSSLVICFVVALGLWPATVVAATSAPGMSPAEAADIRTPAGAAIAALTGPRPTDAIAVLPVDFEAAMGYRPEVVDGMPIDPAGACSSPIPLPDRFETLCKTHDFGYDLLRLADKDGVPLAGWARVALDTMLPSVCMRSATIPHATGPPISPGWG
;
A
#
# COMPACT_ATOMS: atom_id res chain seq x y z
N MET A 1 17.23 46.30 62.93
CA MET A 1 15.90 45.76 62.59
C MET A 1 15.84 45.61 61.08
N ARG A 2 15.41 44.42 60.66
CA ARG A 2 15.44 43.84 59.32
C ARG A 2 14.03 43.94 58.75
N GLN A 3 13.87 44.27 57.47
CA GLN A 3 12.89 43.69 56.52
C GLN A 3 12.61 44.65 55.35
N GLY A 4 13.30 44.41 54.24
CA GLY A 4 12.86 44.80 52.90
C GLY A 4 13.14 43.60 51.99
N ALA A 5 12.15 43.24 51.16
CA ALA A 5 12.12 42.14 50.18
C ALA A 5 11.41 40.83 50.61
N PRO A 6 10.07 40.81 50.61
CA PRO A 6 9.31 39.59 50.34
C PRO A 6 8.77 39.50 48.89
N ASP A 7 8.55 40.62 48.19
CA ASP A 7 7.72 40.60 46.98
C ASP A 7 8.43 40.14 45.71
N SER A 8 9.72 40.50 45.54
CA SER A 8 10.49 40.14 44.34
C SER A 8 10.82 38.65 44.27
N TYR A 9 10.98 37.99 45.41
CA TYR A 9 11.28 36.55 45.50
C TYR A 9 10.07 35.71 45.07
N VAL A 10 8.87 36.05 45.54
CA VAL A 10 7.64 35.33 45.22
C VAL A 10 7.27 35.49 43.74
N GLN A 11 7.49 36.68 43.17
CA GLN A 11 7.18 36.96 41.75
C GLN A 11 8.15 36.24 40.81
N SER A 12 9.44 36.15 41.17
CA SER A 12 10.44 35.41 40.40
C SER A 12 10.23 33.89 40.45
N MET A 13 9.81 33.35 41.60
CA MET A 13 9.51 31.92 41.72
C MET A 13 8.27 31.50 40.92
N ARG A 14 7.22 32.34 40.88
CA ARG A 14 6.02 32.07 40.07
C ARG A 14 6.31 32.04 38.57
N ALA A 15 7.18 32.92 38.08
CA ALA A 15 7.56 32.97 36.66
C ALA A 15 8.42 31.76 36.23
N VAL A 16 9.33 31.29 37.09
CA VAL A 16 10.15 30.10 36.83
C VAL A 16 9.30 28.82 36.89
N HIS A 17 8.38 28.71 37.84
CA HIS A 17 7.43 27.59 37.90
C HIS A 17 6.56 27.52 36.64
N ASN A 18 5.98 28.64 36.19
CA ASN A 18 5.14 28.65 34.99
C ASN A 18 5.91 28.23 33.72
N ARG A 19 7.18 28.63 33.58
CA ARG A 19 8.03 28.26 32.44
C ARG A 19 8.41 26.77 32.43
N ILE A 20 8.64 26.18 33.61
CA ILE A 20 8.94 24.75 33.73
C ILE A 20 7.69 23.91 33.42
N PHE A 21 6.51 24.30 33.92
CA PHE A 21 5.26 23.59 33.65
C PHE A 21 4.81 23.67 32.16
N LEU A 22 4.96 24.84 31.52
CA LEU A 22 4.66 25.01 30.09
C LEU A 22 5.61 24.18 29.20
N SER A 23 6.87 24.01 29.61
CA SER A 23 7.87 23.24 28.84
C SER A 23 7.66 21.73 28.95
N SER A 24 7.25 21.22 30.12
CA SER A 24 6.95 19.78 30.29
C SER A 24 5.71 19.32 29.54
N LEU A 25 4.71 20.19 29.36
CA LEU A 25 3.46 19.81 28.67
C LEU A 25 3.63 19.73 27.14
N VAL A 26 4.52 20.56 26.56
CA VAL A 26 4.87 20.51 25.12
C VAL A 26 5.70 19.27 24.79
N ILE A 27 6.64 18.88 25.67
CA ILE A 27 7.50 17.70 25.44
C ILE A 27 6.68 16.40 25.52
N CYS A 28 5.71 16.28 26.44
CA CYS A 28 4.82 15.11 26.48
C CYS A 28 3.91 14.99 25.25
N PHE A 29 3.49 16.10 24.64
CA PHE A 29 2.61 16.06 23.47
C PHE A 29 3.34 15.65 22.18
N VAL A 30 4.63 16.01 22.03
CA VAL A 30 5.45 15.60 20.87
C VAL A 30 5.85 14.13 20.93
N VAL A 31 6.06 13.56 22.13
CA VAL A 31 6.41 12.13 22.28
C VAL A 31 5.18 11.22 22.06
N ALA A 32 3.97 11.68 22.38
CA ALA A 32 2.75 10.88 22.23
C ALA A 32 2.26 10.73 20.77
N LEU A 33 2.62 11.65 19.87
CA LEU A 33 2.25 11.59 18.44
C LEU A 33 3.26 10.83 17.56
N GLY A 34 4.42 10.48 18.10
CA GLY A 34 5.48 9.75 17.38
C GLY A 34 5.43 8.22 17.54
N LEU A 35 4.56 7.69 18.39
CA LEU A 35 4.38 6.24 18.55
C LEU A 35 3.16 5.78 17.77
N TRP A 36 3.30 5.73 16.44
CA TRP A 36 2.47 4.81 15.67
C TRP A 36 2.85 3.37 16.03
N PRO A 37 1.89 2.52 16.42
CA PRO A 37 2.16 1.10 16.48
C PRO A 37 2.39 0.63 15.04
N ALA A 38 3.65 0.43 14.66
CA ALA A 38 3.98 -0.38 13.51
C ALA A 38 3.43 -1.78 13.82
N THR A 39 2.26 -2.11 13.27
CA THR A 39 1.77 -3.48 13.25
C THR A 39 2.76 -4.27 12.39
N VAL A 40 3.74 -4.89 13.05
CA VAL A 40 4.66 -5.82 12.40
C VAL A 40 3.84 -7.06 12.05
N VAL A 41 3.29 -7.09 10.85
CA VAL A 41 2.89 -8.35 10.23
C VAL A 41 4.19 -9.12 10.01
N ALA A 42 4.38 -10.18 10.79
CA ALA A 42 5.48 -11.11 10.58
C ALA A 42 5.26 -11.81 9.23
N ALA A 43 5.82 -11.24 8.17
CA ALA A 43 5.93 -11.93 6.89
C ALA A 43 6.88 -13.11 7.09
N THR A 44 6.33 -14.32 7.09
CA THR A 44 7.14 -15.55 7.03
C THR A 44 7.91 -15.53 5.72
N SER A 45 9.22 -15.30 5.79
CA SER A 45 10.10 -15.37 4.62
C SER A 45 10.02 -16.77 4.02
N ALA A 46 9.60 -16.87 2.76
CA ALA A 46 9.65 -18.13 2.03
C ALA A 46 11.11 -18.61 1.90
N PRO A 47 11.36 -19.93 1.91
CA PRO A 47 12.71 -20.45 1.68
C PRO A 47 13.24 -19.98 0.32
N GLY A 48 14.43 -19.36 0.30
CA GLY A 48 15.09 -18.90 -0.93
C GLY A 48 15.10 -17.38 -1.17
N MET A 49 14.44 -16.59 -0.31
CA MET A 49 14.43 -15.13 -0.41
C MET A 49 15.72 -14.50 0.13
N SER A 50 16.29 -13.54 -0.62
CA SER A 50 17.49 -12.82 -0.16
C SER A 50 17.18 -11.84 0.97
N PRO A 51 18.15 -11.47 1.84
CA PRO A 51 17.93 -10.46 2.87
C PRO A 51 17.50 -9.09 2.33
N ALA A 52 17.98 -8.71 1.14
CA ALA A 52 17.62 -7.48 0.47
C ALA A 52 16.14 -7.51 0.03
N GLU A 53 15.71 -8.60 -0.60
CA GLU A 53 14.31 -8.81 -0.99
C GLU A 53 13.38 -8.85 0.23
N ALA A 54 13.80 -9.49 1.32
CA ALA A 54 13.05 -9.45 2.57
C ALA A 54 12.94 -8.03 3.15
N ALA A 55 13.95 -7.16 2.94
CA ALA A 55 13.89 -5.76 3.34
C ALA A 55 12.94 -4.95 2.45
N ASP A 56 12.99 -5.17 1.13
CA ASP A 56 12.10 -4.53 0.16
C ASP A 56 10.63 -4.80 0.49
N ILE A 57 10.27 -6.04 0.82
CA ILE A 57 8.89 -6.42 1.18
C ILE A 57 8.38 -5.67 2.41
N ARG A 58 9.27 -5.18 3.28
CA ARG A 58 8.89 -4.39 4.47
C ARG A 58 8.69 -2.91 4.17
N THR A 59 9.04 -2.44 2.97
CA THR A 59 8.69 -1.08 2.52
C THR A 59 7.20 -1.00 2.21
N PRO A 60 6.55 0.19 2.28
CA PRO A 60 5.12 0.31 1.94
C PRO A 60 4.78 -0.20 0.54
N ALA A 61 5.54 0.21 -0.48
CA ALA A 61 5.32 -0.24 -1.85
C ALA A 61 5.60 -1.75 -2.02
N GLY A 62 6.66 -2.28 -1.40
CA GLY A 62 6.97 -3.70 -1.44
C GLY A 62 5.91 -4.56 -0.75
N ALA A 63 5.37 -4.12 0.38
CA ALA A 63 4.28 -4.80 1.08
C ALA A 63 3.00 -4.82 0.22
N ALA A 64 2.67 -3.69 -0.44
CA ALA A 64 1.54 -3.60 -1.35
C ALA A 64 1.69 -4.54 -2.56
N ILE A 65 2.87 -4.61 -3.18
CA ILE A 65 3.12 -5.54 -4.30
C ILE A 65 3.08 -7.01 -3.85
N ALA A 66 3.65 -7.32 -2.67
CA ALA A 66 3.60 -8.66 -2.11
C ALA A 66 2.15 -9.10 -1.80
N ALA A 67 1.31 -8.19 -1.30
CA ALA A 67 -0.11 -8.44 -1.09
C ALA A 67 -0.87 -8.60 -2.42
N LEU A 68 -0.60 -7.72 -3.40
CA LEU A 68 -1.25 -7.70 -4.71
C LEU A 68 -1.00 -9.00 -5.49
N THR A 69 0.23 -9.51 -5.41
CA THR A 69 0.65 -10.75 -6.10
C THR A 69 0.41 -12.01 -5.25
N GLY A 70 -0.12 -11.84 -4.03
CA GLY A 70 -0.42 -12.90 -3.09
C GLY A 70 -1.77 -13.58 -3.30
N PRO A 71 -2.19 -14.44 -2.36
CA PRO A 71 -3.43 -15.21 -2.47
C PRO A 71 -4.72 -14.37 -2.45
N ARG A 72 -4.65 -13.14 -1.91
CA ARG A 72 -5.79 -12.20 -1.80
C ARG A 72 -5.36 -10.81 -2.26
N PRO A 73 -5.40 -10.53 -3.58
CA PRO A 73 -4.92 -9.27 -4.14
C PRO A 73 -5.54 -8.01 -3.51
N THR A 74 -6.80 -8.07 -3.07
CA THR A 74 -7.47 -6.96 -2.37
C THR A 74 -6.78 -6.51 -1.08
N ASP A 75 -5.98 -7.37 -0.44
CA ASP A 75 -5.22 -7.00 0.75
C ASP A 75 -4.23 -5.85 0.48
N ALA A 76 -3.82 -5.65 -0.79
CA ALA A 76 -2.95 -4.54 -1.19
C ALA A 76 -3.56 -3.17 -0.87
N ILE A 77 -4.89 -3.03 -0.91
CA ILE A 77 -5.59 -1.78 -0.55
C ILE A 77 -5.36 -1.43 0.93
N ALA A 78 -5.32 -2.43 1.81
CA ALA A 78 -5.17 -2.22 3.25
C ALA A 78 -3.76 -1.76 3.64
N VAL A 79 -2.77 -1.99 2.78
CA VAL A 79 -1.35 -1.64 2.98
C VAL A 79 -0.85 -0.62 1.96
N LEU A 80 -1.78 0.06 1.27
CA LEU A 80 -1.44 1.05 0.26
C LEU A 80 -0.59 2.18 0.87
N PRO A 81 0.48 2.63 0.19
CA PRO A 81 1.25 3.80 0.64
C PRO A 81 0.34 5.02 0.83
N VAL A 82 0.51 5.72 1.95
CA VAL A 82 -0.38 6.82 2.37
C VAL A 82 -0.41 8.00 1.40
N ASP A 83 0.65 8.17 0.62
CA ASP A 83 0.82 9.23 -0.37
C ASP A 83 0.49 8.76 -1.79
N PHE A 84 0.05 7.51 -1.98
CA PHE A 84 -0.24 6.94 -3.30
C PHE A 84 -1.24 7.79 -4.08
N GLU A 85 -2.39 8.13 -3.48
CA GLU A 85 -3.43 8.90 -4.18
C GLU A 85 -2.94 10.29 -4.58
N ALA A 86 -2.14 10.94 -3.72
CA ALA A 86 -1.56 12.25 -4.00
C ALA A 86 -0.48 12.18 -5.10
N ALA A 87 0.30 11.10 -5.13
CA ALA A 87 1.37 10.90 -6.09
C ALA A 87 0.85 10.46 -7.47
N MET A 88 -0.17 9.61 -7.51
CA MET A 88 -0.71 9.03 -8.75
C MET A 88 -1.94 9.77 -9.29
N GLY A 89 -2.62 10.54 -8.45
CA GLY A 89 -3.79 11.33 -8.85
C GLY A 89 -5.09 10.51 -8.96
N TYR A 90 -5.11 9.29 -8.45
CA TYR A 90 -6.30 8.44 -8.39
C TYR A 90 -6.32 7.57 -7.14
N ARG A 91 -7.52 7.11 -6.77
CA ARG A 91 -7.71 6.07 -5.76
C ARG A 91 -7.96 4.72 -6.46
N PRO A 92 -7.23 3.65 -6.11
CA PRO A 92 -7.49 2.35 -6.70
C PRO A 92 -8.92 1.88 -6.44
N GLU A 93 -9.54 1.26 -7.43
CA GLU A 93 -10.85 0.63 -7.31
C GLU A 93 -10.68 -0.89 -7.19
N VAL A 94 -11.71 -1.59 -6.71
CA VAL A 94 -11.71 -3.06 -6.66
C VAL A 94 -12.77 -3.59 -7.61
N VAL A 95 -12.33 -4.31 -8.64
CA VAL A 95 -13.20 -4.95 -9.64
C VAL A 95 -12.89 -6.45 -9.64
N ASP A 96 -13.91 -7.28 -9.46
CA ASP A 96 -13.79 -8.75 -9.41
C ASP A 96 -12.71 -9.26 -8.42
N GLY A 97 -12.54 -8.56 -7.29
CA GLY A 97 -11.55 -8.92 -6.28
C GLY A 97 -10.11 -8.52 -6.64
N MET A 98 -9.92 -7.68 -7.66
CA MET A 98 -8.63 -7.16 -8.06
C MET A 98 -8.59 -5.64 -7.88
N PRO A 99 -7.60 -5.09 -7.14
CA PRO A 99 -7.28 -3.68 -7.16
C PRO A 99 -6.85 -3.22 -8.56
N ILE A 100 -7.40 -2.12 -9.05
CA ILE A 100 -7.13 -1.60 -10.39
C ILE A 100 -6.76 -0.11 -10.37
N ASP A 101 -6.00 0.30 -11.40
CA ASP A 101 -5.98 1.67 -11.88
C ASP A 101 -7.25 1.89 -12.73
N PRO A 102 -8.23 2.71 -12.30
CA PRO A 102 -9.45 2.92 -13.07
C PRO A 102 -9.20 3.55 -14.45
N ALA A 103 -8.12 4.33 -14.58
CA ALA A 103 -7.70 4.96 -15.83
C ALA A 103 -6.72 4.09 -16.65
N GLY A 104 -6.26 2.97 -16.10
CA GLY A 104 -5.37 2.02 -16.77
C GLY A 104 -6.01 1.42 -18.04
N ALA A 105 -5.18 0.84 -18.90
CA ALA A 105 -5.63 0.28 -20.17
C ALA A 105 -4.73 -0.86 -20.64
N CYS A 106 -5.31 -1.86 -21.32
CA CYS A 106 -4.53 -2.92 -21.94
C CYS A 106 -3.62 -2.38 -23.05
N SER A 107 -2.34 -2.18 -22.72
CA SER A 107 -1.28 -1.86 -23.67
C SER A 107 -0.71 -3.13 -24.30
N SER A 108 -1.54 -3.83 -25.09
CA SER A 108 -1.13 -5.02 -25.85
C SER A 108 -0.87 -4.68 -27.33
N PRO A 109 0.19 -5.21 -27.94
CA PRO A 109 0.45 -5.02 -29.37
C PRO A 109 -0.59 -5.71 -30.27
N ILE A 110 -1.40 -6.60 -29.70
CA ILE A 110 -2.54 -7.24 -30.35
C ILE A 110 -3.82 -6.95 -29.57
N PRO A 111 -4.98 -6.83 -30.22
CA PRO A 111 -6.25 -6.73 -29.51
C PRO A 111 -6.44 -7.89 -28.55
N LEU A 112 -6.70 -7.58 -27.28
CA LEU A 112 -7.02 -8.57 -26.27
C LEU A 112 -8.54 -8.61 -26.04
N PRO A 113 -9.12 -9.79 -25.74
CA PRO A 113 -10.49 -9.88 -25.28
C PRO A 113 -10.76 -9.05 -24.02
N ASP A 114 -11.92 -8.42 -23.92
CA ASP A 114 -12.33 -7.53 -22.80
C ASP A 114 -12.19 -8.17 -21.42
N ARG A 115 -12.26 -9.50 -21.32
CA ARG A 115 -12.03 -10.24 -20.06
C ARG A 115 -10.65 -10.02 -19.44
N PHE A 116 -9.69 -9.46 -20.19
CA PHE A 116 -8.36 -9.11 -19.68
C PHE A 116 -8.27 -7.68 -19.15
N GLU A 117 -9.26 -6.83 -19.38
CA GLU A 117 -9.22 -5.41 -19.02
C GLU A 117 -8.91 -5.21 -17.53
N THR A 118 -9.65 -5.88 -16.64
CA THR A 118 -9.41 -5.82 -15.19
C THR A 118 -7.97 -6.20 -14.83
N LEU A 119 -7.40 -7.21 -15.51
CA LEU A 119 -6.05 -7.68 -15.23
C LEU A 119 -4.98 -6.71 -15.74
N CYS A 120 -5.19 -6.10 -16.91
CA CYS A 120 -4.31 -5.04 -17.39
C CYS A 120 -4.32 -3.85 -16.43
N LYS A 121 -5.49 -3.40 -15.99
CA LYS A 121 -5.61 -2.29 -15.03
C LYS A 121 -5.01 -2.63 -13.66
N THR A 122 -5.06 -3.89 -13.25
CA THR A 122 -4.36 -4.38 -12.05
C THR A 122 -2.83 -4.33 -12.24
N HIS A 123 -2.35 -4.69 -13.42
CA HIS A 123 -0.93 -4.65 -13.76
C HIS A 123 -0.39 -3.21 -13.78
N ASP A 124 -1.15 -2.29 -14.37
CA ASP A 124 -0.85 -0.85 -14.35
C ASP A 124 -0.75 -0.33 -12.90
N PHE A 125 -1.74 -0.66 -12.05
CA PHE A 125 -1.69 -0.33 -10.62
C PHE A 125 -0.43 -0.87 -9.93
N GLY A 126 -0.05 -2.12 -10.19
CA GLY A 126 1.19 -2.69 -9.65
C GLY A 126 2.45 -1.95 -10.13
N TYR A 127 2.46 -1.49 -11.38
CA TYR A 127 3.56 -0.69 -11.92
C TYR A 127 3.61 0.72 -11.34
N ASP A 128 2.47 1.30 -10.99
CA ASP A 128 2.45 2.58 -10.29
C ASP A 128 3.06 2.47 -8.88
N LEU A 129 2.87 1.36 -8.18
CA LEU A 129 3.58 1.09 -6.92
C LEU A 129 5.11 1.05 -7.12
N LEU A 130 5.60 0.48 -8.24
CA LEU A 130 7.02 0.51 -8.58
C LEU A 130 7.51 1.94 -8.84
N ARG A 131 6.73 2.75 -9.58
CA ARG A 131 7.06 4.14 -9.86
C ARG A 131 7.07 5.00 -8.60
N LEU A 132 6.15 4.74 -7.67
CA LEU A 132 6.12 5.41 -6.37
C LEU A 132 7.39 5.11 -5.58
N ALA A 133 7.75 3.82 -5.46
CA ALA A 133 8.95 3.39 -4.75
C ALA A 133 10.23 4.04 -5.32
N ASP A 134 10.33 4.12 -6.65
CA ASP A 134 11.44 4.81 -7.33
C ASP A 134 11.44 6.33 -7.04
N LYS A 135 10.27 6.98 -7.12
CA LYS A 135 10.11 8.41 -6.78
C LYS A 135 10.56 8.72 -5.36
N ASP A 136 10.29 7.81 -4.42
CA ASP A 136 10.60 7.98 -3.00
C ASP A 136 12.06 7.60 -2.65
N GLY A 137 12.86 7.22 -3.65
CA GLY A 137 14.26 6.85 -3.47
C GLY A 137 14.46 5.45 -2.88
N VAL A 138 13.44 4.60 -2.94
CA VAL A 138 13.46 3.22 -2.45
C VAL A 138 13.09 2.26 -3.58
N PRO A 139 13.85 2.23 -4.70
CA PRO A 139 13.54 1.35 -5.82
C PRO A 139 13.59 -0.12 -5.37
N LEU A 140 12.53 -0.87 -5.66
CA LEU A 140 12.45 -2.28 -5.32
C LEU A 140 13.32 -3.12 -6.25
N ALA A 141 13.90 -4.19 -5.74
CA ALA A 141 14.65 -5.13 -6.54
C ALA A 141 13.76 -5.89 -7.55
N GLY A 142 14.42 -6.60 -8.49
CA GLY A 142 13.76 -7.20 -9.65
C GLY A 142 12.64 -8.20 -9.35
N TRP A 143 12.57 -8.75 -8.13
CA TRP A 143 11.49 -9.65 -7.70
C TRP A 143 10.11 -9.01 -7.90
N ALA A 144 9.96 -7.72 -7.61
CA ALA A 144 8.66 -7.05 -7.60
C ALA A 144 8.08 -7.01 -9.02
N ARG A 145 8.93 -6.64 -9.98
CA ARG A 145 8.58 -6.64 -11.40
C ARG A 145 8.28 -8.04 -11.92
N VAL A 146 9.11 -9.02 -11.57
CA VAL A 146 8.89 -10.43 -11.95
C VAL A 146 7.57 -10.96 -11.39
N ALA A 147 7.23 -10.64 -10.14
CA ALA A 147 5.99 -11.08 -9.51
C ALA A 147 4.76 -10.48 -10.22
N LEU A 148 4.78 -9.18 -10.51
CA LEU A 148 3.72 -8.48 -11.26
C LEU A 148 3.55 -9.05 -12.67
N ASP A 149 4.66 -9.24 -13.39
CA ASP A 149 4.63 -9.77 -14.76
C ASP A 149 4.21 -11.23 -14.80
N THR A 150 4.48 -12.03 -13.75
CA THR A 150 4.07 -13.45 -13.67
C THR A 150 2.59 -13.61 -13.29
N MET A 151 2.01 -12.65 -12.57
CA MET A 151 0.60 -12.64 -12.22
C MET A 151 -0.28 -12.69 -13.49
N LEU A 152 0.06 -11.91 -14.52
CA LEU A 152 -0.69 -11.83 -15.79
C LEU A 152 -0.81 -13.19 -16.53
N PRO A 153 0.28 -13.86 -16.96
CA PRO A 153 0.20 -15.17 -17.63
C PRO A 153 -0.48 -16.23 -16.78
N SER A 154 -0.25 -16.21 -15.47
CA SER A 154 -0.83 -17.20 -14.56
C SER A 154 -2.37 -17.10 -14.52
N VAL A 155 -2.92 -15.88 -14.58
CA VAL A 155 -4.36 -15.68 -14.69
C VAL A 155 -4.85 -15.95 -16.12
N CYS A 156 -4.11 -15.54 -17.17
CA CYS A 156 -4.48 -15.85 -18.55
C CYS A 156 -4.66 -17.35 -18.81
N MET A 157 -3.75 -18.18 -18.30
CA MET A 157 -3.85 -19.64 -18.42
C MET A 157 -5.02 -20.22 -17.61
N ARG A 158 -5.31 -19.67 -16.42
CA ARG A 158 -6.49 -20.05 -15.61
C ARG A 158 -7.81 -19.65 -16.28
N SER A 159 -7.89 -18.46 -16.88
CA SER A 159 -9.10 -18.02 -17.60
C SER A 159 -9.32 -18.79 -18.91
N ALA A 160 -8.26 -19.25 -19.58
CA ALA A 160 -8.37 -20.08 -20.78
C ALA A 160 -8.89 -21.51 -20.51
N THR A 161 -8.83 -21.98 -19.27
CA THR A 161 -9.23 -23.34 -18.87
C THR A 161 -10.63 -23.41 -18.26
N ILE A 162 -11.33 -22.29 -18.07
CA ILE A 162 -12.75 -22.26 -17.70
C ILE A 162 -13.58 -22.28 -19.00
N PRO A 163 -14.26 -23.39 -19.36
CA PRO A 163 -15.20 -23.37 -20.46
C PRO A 163 -16.35 -22.41 -20.10
N HIS A 164 -16.67 -21.48 -21.00
CA HIS A 164 -17.92 -20.73 -20.89
C HIS A 164 -19.06 -21.75 -20.78
N ALA A 165 -19.85 -21.67 -19.72
CA ALA A 165 -21.14 -22.34 -19.67
C ALA A 165 -21.99 -21.72 -20.78
N THR A 166 -21.92 -22.28 -21.99
CA THR A 166 -22.81 -21.95 -23.09
C THR A 166 -24.22 -22.38 -22.70
N GLY A 167 -25.18 -21.50 -22.95
CA GLY A 167 -26.57 -21.56 -22.49
C GLY A 167 -27.34 -22.84 -22.85
N PRO A 168 -28.62 -22.93 -22.44
CA PRO A 168 -29.39 -24.16 -22.53
C PRO A 168 -29.55 -24.64 -23.99
N PRO A 169 -29.57 -25.97 -24.22
CA PRO A 169 -29.64 -26.52 -25.56
C PRO A 169 -30.97 -26.16 -26.23
N ILE A 170 -30.88 -25.52 -27.39
CA ILE A 170 -31.98 -25.42 -28.36
C ILE A 170 -32.44 -26.84 -28.70
N SER A 171 -33.69 -27.16 -28.36
CA SER A 171 -34.32 -28.42 -28.70
C SER A 171 -34.60 -28.48 -30.21
N PRO A 172 -34.35 -29.60 -30.91
CA PRO A 172 -34.79 -29.74 -32.28
C PRO A 172 -36.30 -30.02 -32.29
N GLY A 173 -37.07 -29.05 -32.77
CA GLY A 173 -38.47 -29.24 -33.13
C GLY A 173 -38.54 -30.07 -34.42
N TRP A 174 -39.27 -31.18 -34.36
CA TRP A 174 -39.72 -31.91 -35.54
C TRP A 174 -40.97 -31.22 -36.09
N GLY A 175 -40.95 -30.90 -37.38
CA GLY A 175 -42.08 -30.45 -38.19
C GLY A 175 -41.76 -30.69 -39.65
#